data_AF-A0A524LPU4-F1
#
_entry.id   AF-A0A524LPU4-F1
#
_cell.length_a   1.000
_cell.length_b   1.000
_cell.length_c   1.000
_cell.angle_alpha   90.00
_cell.angle_beta   90.00
_cell.angle_gamma   90.00
#
_symmetry.space_group_name_H-M   'P 1'
#
loop_
_entity.id
_entity.type
_entity.pdbx_description
1 polymer ?
#
loop_
_entity_poly.entity_id
_entity_poly.type
_entity_poly.pdbx_seq_one_letter_code
_entity_poly.pdbx_strand_id
1 'polypeptide(L)' 'VIEGSALNFEPHRLVHYLIETATLFHKFYTECRVISDDIPLTQARLSLCDATKIVLANGSRILGISTPEKM' A
#
# COMPACT_ATOMS: atom_id res chain seq x y z
N VAL A 1 -6.76 10.55 5.46
CA VAL A 1 -6.95 10.82 4.01
C VAL A 1 -8.41 10.65 3.59
N ILE A 2 -9.04 9.51 3.84
CA ILE A 2 -10.42 9.20 3.38
C ILE A 2 -11.46 10.22 3.87
N GLU A 3 -11.54 10.47 5.17
CA GLU A 3 -12.49 11.42 5.76
C GLU A 3 -12.36 12.82 5.14
N GLY A 4 -11.12 13.34 5.06
CA GLY A 4 -10.85 14.63 4.43
C GLY A 4 -11.20 14.69 2.94
N SER A 5 -10.96 13.61 2.19
CA SER A 5 -11.41 13.49 0.80
C SER A 5 -12.93 13.54 0.66
N ALA A 6 -13.65 12.88 1.57
CA ALA A 6 -15.10 12.82 1.54
C ALA A 6 -15.74 14.16 1.92
N LEU A 7 -15.28 14.80 3.00
CA LEU A 7 -15.81 16.07 3.49
C LEU A 7 -15.60 17.22 2.48
N ASN A 8 -14.47 17.20 1.77
CA ASN A 8 -14.10 18.27 0.84
C ASN A 8 -14.49 17.97 -0.62
N PHE A 9 -15.04 16.80 -0.92
CA PHE A 9 -15.27 16.32 -2.29
C PHE A 9 -13.99 16.29 -3.15
N GLU A 10 -12.88 15.85 -2.55
CA GLU A 10 -11.54 15.82 -3.15
C GLU A 10 -11.01 14.38 -3.30
N PRO A 11 -11.53 13.59 -4.26
CA PRO A 11 -11.13 12.19 -4.45
C PRO A 11 -9.65 12.05 -4.87
N HIS A 12 -9.08 13.06 -5.52
CA HIS A 12 -7.68 13.07 -5.96
C HIS A 12 -6.69 12.93 -4.79
N ARG A 13 -7.06 13.35 -3.57
CA ARG A 13 -6.20 13.19 -2.38
C ARG A 13 -5.98 11.72 -2.02
N LEU A 14 -7.00 10.88 -2.21
CA LEU A 14 -6.85 9.44 -2.04
C LEU A 14 -5.94 8.86 -3.13
N VAL A 15 -6.11 9.29 -4.39
CA VAL A 15 -5.25 8.86 -5.51
C VAL A 15 -3.79 9.19 -5.22
N HIS A 16 -3.48 10.43 -4.81
CA HIS A 16 -2.12 10.86 -4.50
C HIS A 16 -1.52 10.04 -3.35
N TYR A 17 -2.29 9.83 -2.28
CA TYR A 17 -1.87 8.99 -1.17
C TYR A 17 -1.53 7.55 -1.58
N LEU A 18 -2.33 6.95 -2.47
CA LEU A 18 -2.05 5.59 -2.97
C LEU A 18 -0.81 5.54 -3.85
N ILE A 19 -0.59 6.56 -4.70
CA ILE A 19 0.64 6.68 -5.51
C ILE A 19 1.87 6.81 -4.62
N GLU A 20 1.82 7.69 -3.61
CA GLU A 20 2.93 7.87 -2.66
C GLU A 20 3.20 6.59 -1.87
N THR A 21 2.15 5.93 -1.38
CA THR A 21 2.26 4.65 -0.65
C THR A 21 2.91 3.57 -1.52
N ALA A 22 2.48 3.43 -2.78
CA ALA A 22 3.07 2.48 -3.72
C ALA A 22 4.53 2.81 -4.03
N THR A 23 4.87 4.10 -4.15
CA THR A 23 6.25 4.57 -4.40
C THR A 23 7.17 4.22 -3.24
N LEU A 24 6.75 4.49 -2.00
CA LEU A 24 7.51 4.14 -0.80
C LEU A 24 7.67 2.62 -0.66
N PHE A 25 6.61 1.86 -0.95
CA PHE A 25 6.67 0.40 -0.93
C PHE A 25 7.63 -0.16 -1.98
N HIS A 26 7.64 0.41 -3.19
CA HIS A 26 8.57 -0.01 -4.25
C HIS A 26 10.03 0.20 -3.85
N LYS A 27 10.33 1.35 -3.22
CA LYS A 27 11.65 1.62 -2.65
C LYS A 27 12.01 0.61 -1.55
N PHE A 28 11.10 0.38 -0.61
CA PHE A 28 11.27 -0.62 0.45
C PHE A 28 11.58 -2.01 -0.14
N TYR A 29 10.80 -2.46 -1.13
CA TYR A 29 10.96 -3.77 -1.73
C TYR A 29 12.31 -3.94 -2.43
N THR A 30 12.84 -2.85 -2.99
CA THR A 30 14.15 -2.83 -3.67
C THR A 30 15.31 -2.85 -2.67
N GLU A 31 15.21 -2.05 -1.60
CA GLU A 31 16.32 -1.83 -0.66
C GLU A 31 16.33 -2.84 0.50
N CYS A 32 15.17 -3.41 0.85
CA CYS A 32 15.00 -4.30 1.99
C CYS A 32 14.60 -5.71 1.54
N ARG A 33 15.55 -6.65 1.59
CA ARG A 33 15.26 -8.07 1.33
C ARG A 33 14.22 -8.61 2.31
N VAL A 34 13.04 -8.97 1.81
CA VAL A 34 11.91 -9.41 2.65
C VAL A 34 12.17 -10.77 3.29
N ILE A 35 12.72 -11.73 2.54
CA ILE A 35 12.98 -13.10 3.00
C ILE A 35 14.49 -13.30 3.16
N SER A 36 14.93 -13.53 4.40
CA SER A 36 16.31 -13.82 4.77
C SER A 36 16.38 -14.87 5.88
N ASP A 37 17.59 -15.23 6.31
CA ASP A 37 17.81 -16.17 7.42
C ASP A 37 17.45 -15.58 8.79
N ASP A 38 17.23 -14.27 8.87
CA ASP A 38 16.69 -13.59 10.06
C ASP A 38 15.16 -13.73 10.08
N ILE A 39 14.68 -14.74 10.81
CA ILE A 39 13.26 -15.09 10.89
C ILE A 39 12.44 -13.94 11.51
N PRO A 40 12.81 -13.34 12.67
CA PRO A 40 12.08 -12.19 13.22
C PRO A 40 11.95 -11.03 12.22
N LEU A 41 13.04 -10.67 11.55
CA LEU A 41 13.03 -9.57 10.58
C LEU A 41 12.17 -9.90 9.35
N THR A 42 12.24 -11.15 8.88
CA THR A 42 11.40 -11.63 7.78
C THR A 42 9.92 -11.51 8.12
N GLN A 43 9.50 -11.94 9.31
CA GLN A 43 8.10 -11.84 9.76
C GLN A 43 7.62 -10.38 9.86
N ALA A 44 8.47 -9.50 10.38
CA ALA A 44 8.15 -8.07 10.45
C ALA A 44 7.97 -7.46 9.04
N ARG A 45 8.84 -7.81 8.08
CA ARG A 45 8.77 -7.32 6.69
C ARG A 45 7.57 -7.90 5.93
N LEU A 46 7.23 -9.17 6.14
CA LEU A 46 6.02 -9.76 5.58
C LEU A 46 4.75 -9.07 6.09
N SER A 47 4.70 -8.75 7.39
CA SER A 47 3.58 -7.99 7.97
C SER A 47 3.44 -6.61 7.32
N LEU A 48 4.55 -5.94 7.00
CA LEU A 48 4.54 -4.67 6.26
C LEU A 48 4.02 -4.84 4.82
N CYS A 49 4.43 -5.90 4.12
CA CYS A 49 3.91 -6.23 2.79
C CYS A 49 2.39 -6.42 2.82
N ASP A 50 1.89 -7.21 3.78
CA ASP A 50 0.45 -7.48 3.91
C ASP A 50 -0.34 -6.22 4.28
N ALA A 51 0.16 -5.40 5.21
CA ALA A 51 -0.46 -4.13 5.56
C ALA A 51 -0.56 -3.20 4.34
N THR A 52 0.51 -3.11 3.55
CA THR A 52 0.52 -2.28 2.32
C THR A 52 -0.47 -2.81 1.29
N LYS A 53 -0.53 -4.14 1.08
CA LYS A 53 -1.50 -4.79 0.21
C LYS A 53 -2.93 -4.43 0.60
N ILE A 54 -3.26 -4.49 1.90
CA ILE A 54 -4.59 -4.15 2.42
C ILE A 54 -4.93 -2.69 2.13
N VAL A 55 -4.01 -1.76 2.39
CA VAL A 55 -4.23 -0.33 2.15
C VAL A 55 -4.47 -0.04 0.66
N LEU A 56 -3.63 -0.58 -0.22
CA LEU A 56 -3.77 -0.41 -1.67
C LEU A 56 -5.09 -1.01 -2.18
N ALA A 57 -5.45 -2.22 -1.75
CA ALA A 57 -6.70 -2.86 -2.14
C ALA A 57 -7.93 -2.07 -1.66
N ASN A 58 -7.91 -1.56 -0.43
CA ASN A 58 -9.00 -0.75 0.10
C ASN A 58 -9.16 0.57 -0.65
N GLY A 59 -8.05 1.28 -0.91
CA GLY A 59 -8.06 2.52 -1.68
C GLY A 59 -8.56 2.32 -3.12
N SER A 60 -8.04 1.31 -3.82
CA SER A 60 -8.49 0.95 -5.17
C SER A 60 -9.98 0.60 -5.20
N ARG A 61 -10.48 -0.15 -4.21
CA ARG A 61 -11.91 -0.48 -4.10
C ARG A 61 -12.77 0.77 -3.95
N ILE A 62 -12.35 1.74 -3.13
CA ILE A 62 -13.06 3.03 -2.97
C ILE A 62 -13.09 3.79 -4.30
N LEU A 63 -12.00 3.73 -5.08
CA LEU A 63 -11.92 4.36 -6.40
C LEU A 63 -12.64 3.58 -7.51
N GLY A 64 -13.22 2.42 -7.23
CA GLY A 64 -13.87 1.56 -8.23
C GLY A 64 -12.89 0.87 -9.18
N ILE A 65 -11.62 0.72 -8.78
CA ILE A 65 -10.54 0.11 -9.59
C ILE A 65 -10.36 -1.35 -9.17
N SER A 66 -10.25 -2.25 -10.15
CA SER A 66 -9.92 -3.65 -9.89
C SER A 66 -8.49 -3.78 -9.36
N THR A 67 -8.30 -4.58 -8.31
CA THR A 67 -6.98 -4.86 -7.75
C THR A 67 -6.59 -6.29 -8.12
N PRO A 68 -5.69 -6.50 -9.09
CA PRO A 68 -5.29 -7.85 -9.49
C PRO A 68 -4.42 -8.49 -8.40
N GLU A 69 -4.63 -9.79 -8.14
CA GLU A 69 -3.79 -10.55 -7.19
C GLU A 69 -2.42 -10.90 -7.75
N LYS A 70 -2.29 -10.88 -9.08
CA LYS A 70 -1.05 -11.05 -9.84
C LYS A 70 -1.10 -10.11 -11.03
N MET A 71 -0.04 -9.33 -11.22
CA MET A 71 0.18 -8.50 -12.41
C MET A 71 1.15 -9.20 -13.35
#